data_AF-A0A2T6G8U2-F1
#
_entry.id   AF-A0A2T6G8U2-F1
#
_cell.length_a   1.000
_cell.length_b   1.000
_cell.length_c   1.000
_cell.angle_alpha   90.00
_cell.angle_beta   90.00
_cell.angle_gamma   90.00
#
_symmetry.space_group_name_H-M   'P 1'
#
loop_
_entity.id
_entity.type
_entity.pdbx_description
1 polymer ?
#
loop_
_entity_poly.entity_id
_entity_poly.type
_entity_poly.pdbx_seq_one_letter_code
_entity_poly.pdbx_strand_id
1 'polypeptide(L)'
;MSIENQLKTELQQFAGALHAPSQLDERIAALIRKQTRVTAPSLRPGKRKYATRAALIAACIFLFSGIAYASSLLYTMQSDKVRVELTQQAAATLPANLSAELTQSVRDIRGQLASGESAYVYSAELEKRKLPALLKITAPAAYTNLDAWKTETKKHFVPFKTPTALPAGFAFVRAELEAPVSGIDAATYEQFHSLLRKKAGAANQTIVWQKAPSADKAVSPMDMPGLVYANGDGEQIEVRYQVFSGDDAATDVHTLTGESTTADKVSVSGKDGYYTLNRNHMLSETGAMQSLAWLETQDGSTILYQVTTPSLKVSQDDLLRIANSLQ
;
A
#
# COMPACT_ATOMS: atom_id res chain seq x y z
N MET A 1 -30.72 28.11 65.54
CA MET A 1 -29.39 27.72 65.03
C MET A 1 -29.57 26.66 63.95
N SER A 2 -28.85 26.75 62.84
CA SER A 2 -28.94 25.78 61.72
C SER A 2 -28.29 24.45 62.09
N ILE A 3 -28.86 23.34 61.61
CA ILE A 3 -28.39 21.95 61.76
C ILE A 3 -26.93 21.80 61.29
N GLU A 4 -26.50 22.59 60.31
CA GLU A 4 -25.10 22.61 59.84
C GLU A 4 -24.10 23.04 60.93
N ASN A 5 -24.46 23.98 61.80
CA ASN A 5 -23.56 24.45 62.85
C ASN A 5 -23.44 23.43 64.00
N GLN A 6 -24.48 22.63 64.24
CA GLN A 6 -24.40 21.49 65.18
C GLN A 6 -23.50 20.38 64.65
N LEU A 7 -23.68 19.97 63.38
CA LEU A 7 -22.85 18.95 62.74
C LEU A 7 -21.37 19.35 62.68
N LYS A 8 -21.08 20.62 62.41
CA LYS A 8 -19.70 21.11 62.33
C LYS A 8 -18.99 21.11 63.69
N THR A 9 -19.74 21.37 64.77
CA THR A 9 -19.22 21.38 66.14
C THR A 9 -18.98 19.96 66.66
N GLU A 10 -19.88 19.02 66.36
CA GLU A 10 -19.68 17.59 66.69
C GLU A 10 -18.49 17.00 65.93
N LEU A 11 -18.35 17.31 64.63
CA LEU A 11 -17.26 16.77 63.81
C LEU A 11 -15.87 17.29 64.25
N GLN A 12 -15.79 18.54 64.74
CA GLN A 12 -14.56 19.09 65.32
C GLN A 12 -14.22 18.46 66.69
N GLN A 13 -15.22 18.10 67.50
CA GLN A 13 -15.00 17.37 68.76
C GLN A 13 -14.55 15.92 68.52
N PHE A 14 -15.03 15.24 67.47
CA PHE A 14 -14.64 13.86 67.15
C PHE A 14 -13.29 13.75 66.42
N ALA A 15 -12.86 14.78 65.68
CA ALA A 15 -11.58 14.78 64.97
C ALA A 15 -10.35 14.74 65.90
N GLY A 16 -10.46 15.28 67.13
CA GLY A 16 -9.39 15.27 68.13
C GLY A 16 -9.23 13.95 68.90
N ALA A 17 -10.16 13.00 68.74
CA ALA A 17 -10.18 11.73 69.49
C ALA A 17 -9.76 10.50 68.66
N LEU A 18 -9.50 10.67 67.36
CA LEU A 18 -9.08 9.58 66.48
C LEU A 18 -7.58 9.30 66.63
N HIS A 19 -7.23 8.44 67.60
CA HIS A 19 -5.92 7.79 67.62
C HIS A 19 -5.98 6.53 66.77
N ALA A 20 -5.12 6.45 65.75
CA ALA A 20 -4.91 5.20 65.02
C ALA A 20 -4.40 4.14 66.02
N PRO A 21 -5.06 2.97 66.15
CA PRO A 21 -4.57 1.91 67.04
C PRO A 21 -3.17 1.49 66.60
N SER A 22 -2.17 1.54 67.49
CA SER A 22 -0.80 1.08 67.20
C SER A 22 -0.72 -0.39 66.77
N GLN A 23 -1.76 -1.17 67.06
CA GLN A 23 -1.92 -2.57 66.64
C GLN A 23 -2.27 -2.73 65.15
N LEU A 24 -2.73 -1.68 64.48
CA LEU A 24 -3.09 -1.72 63.05
C LEU A 24 -1.83 -1.77 62.19
N ASP A 25 -0.79 -1.01 62.56
CA ASP A 25 0.50 -1.03 61.88
C ASP A 25 1.24 -2.37 62.08
N GLU A 26 1.15 -2.96 63.27
CA GLU A 26 1.70 -4.30 63.52
C GLU A 26 0.96 -5.39 62.73
N ARG A 27 -0.37 -5.28 62.59
CA ARG A 27 -1.17 -6.18 61.75
C ARG A 27 -0.85 -6.02 60.27
N ILE A 28 -0.66 -4.80 59.80
CA ILE A 28 -0.28 -4.50 58.41
C ILE A 28 1.14 -5.02 58.16
N ALA A 29 2.09 -4.80 59.07
CA ALA A 29 3.45 -5.33 58.96
C ALA A 29 3.48 -6.87 59.00
N ALA A 30 2.63 -7.51 59.83
CA ALA A 30 2.49 -8.96 59.88
C ALA A 30 1.87 -9.54 58.59
N LEU A 31 0.86 -8.86 58.02
CA LEU A 31 0.26 -9.23 56.73
C LEU A 31 1.27 -9.07 55.59
N ILE A 32 2.02 -7.97 55.56
CA ILE A 32 3.10 -7.73 54.58
C ILE A 32 4.20 -8.79 54.71
N ARG A 33 4.62 -9.17 55.94
CA ARG A 33 5.59 -10.28 56.16
C ARG A 33 5.03 -11.64 55.72
N LYS A 34 3.73 -11.88 55.92
CA LYS A 34 3.07 -13.11 55.48
C LYS A 34 2.98 -13.18 53.95
N GLN A 35 2.77 -12.03 53.29
CA GLN A 35 2.68 -11.94 51.83
C GLN A 35 4.07 -11.95 51.17
N THR A 36 5.09 -11.33 51.78
CA THR A 36 6.50 -11.38 51.33
C THR A 36 7.18 -12.72 51.58
N ARG A 37 6.77 -13.51 52.58
CA ARG A 37 7.21 -14.91 52.72
C ARG A 37 6.62 -15.84 51.65
N VAL A 38 5.49 -15.48 51.03
CA VAL A 38 4.92 -16.22 49.88
C VAL A 38 5.64 -15.85 48.57
N THR A 39 6.32 -14.71 48.51
CA THR A 39 7.14 -14.22 47.38
C THR A 39 8.66 -14.33 47.59
N ALA A 40 9.13 -15.06 48.60
CA ALA A 40 10.50 -15.55 48.57
C ALA A 40 10.59 -16.67 47.51
N PRO A 41 11.51 -16.61 46.53
CA PRO A 41 11.62 -17.65 45.52
C PRO A 41 12.16 -18.92 46.19
N SER A 42 11.25 -19.79 46.66
CA SER A 42 11.61 -21.17 46.91
C SER A 42 12.05 -21.75 45.57
N LEU A 43 13.34 -22.07 45.46
CA LEU A 43 13.92 -22.88 44.38
C LEU A 43 13.31 -24.29 44.45
N ARG A 44 12.03 -24.40 44.08
CA ARG A 44 11.36 -25.67 43.87
C ARG A 44 11.67 -26.10 42.42
N PRO A 45 12.29 -27.26 42.19
CA PRO A 45 12.73 -27.71 40.86
C PRO A 45 11.58 -28.21 39.96
N GLY A 46 10.35 -27.72 40.17
CA GLY A 46 9.15 -28.14 39.44
C GLY A 46 8.63 -27.13 38.41
N LYS A 47 8.90 -25.83 38.56
CA LYS A 47 8.39 -24.79 37.64
C LYS A 47 9.31 -24.49 36.45
N ARG A 48 10.59 -24.89 36.53
CA ARG A 48 11.56 -24.69 35.44
C ARG A 48 11.09 -25.40 34.17
N LYS A 49 10.52 -26.62 34.26
CA LYS A 49 10.02 -27.34 33.08
C LYS A 49 8.88 -26.61 32.36
N TYR A 50 7.96 -25.98 33.09
CA TYR A 50 6.85 -25.22 32.49
C TYR A 50 7.30 -23.86 31.94
N ALA A 51 8.19 -23.15 32.65
CA ALA A 51 8.78 -21.90 32.16
C ALA A 51 9.68 -22.14 30.92
N THR A 52 10.45 -23.23 30.92
CA THR A 52 11.29 -23.60 29.76
C THR A 52 10.43 -24.04 28.58
N ARG A 53 9.33 -24.78 28.83
CA ARG A 53 8.34 -25.12 27.77
C ARG A 53 7.61 -23.88 27.24
N ALA A 54 7.20 -22.95 28.09
CA ALA A 54 6.57 -21.70 27.67
C ALA A 54 7.55 -20.81 26.89
N ALA A 55 8.81 -20.73 27.32
CA ALA A 55 9.87 -20.04 26.58
C ALA A 55 10.19 -20.73 25.25
N LEU A 56 10.17 -22.06 25.19
CA LEU A 56 10.32 -22.82 23.94
C LEU A 56 9.13 -22.60 23.01
N ILE A 57 7.90 -22.60 23.51
CA ILE A 57 6.70 -22.31 22.73
C ILE A 57 6.72 -20.88 22.23
N ALA A 58 7.09 -19.90 23.07
CA ALA A 58 7.26 -18.51 22.66
C ALA A 58 8.37 -18.37 21.61
N ALA A 59 9.52 -19.03 21.79
CA ALA A 59 10.61 -19.03 20.82
C ALA A 59 10.19 -19.70 19.51
N CYS A 60 9.43 -20.80 19.54
CA CYS A 60 8.84 -21.41 18.37
C CYS A 60 7.83 -20.47 17.70
N ILE A 61 6.94 -19.82 18.46
CA ILE A 61 6.00 -18.83 17.91
C ILE A 61 6.77 -17.68 17.26
N PHE A 62 7.82 -17.14 17.88
CA PHE A 62 8.67 -16.10 17.30
C PHE A 62 9.43 -16.57 16.05
N LEU A 63 9.98 -17.78 16.06
CA LEU A 63 10.66 -18.39 14.92
C LEU A 63 9.70 -18.66 13.75
N PHE A 64 8.47 -19.11 14.04
CA PHE A 64 7.46 -19.40 13.01
C PHE A 64 6.67 -18.16 12.57
N SER A 65 6.51 -17.14 13.42
CA SER A 65 5.85 -15.88 13.05
C SER A 65 6.69 -15.05 12.07
N GLY A 66 8.03 -15.14 12.15
CA GLY A 66 8.91 -14.50 11.17
C GLY A 66 8.85 -15.14 9.78
N ILE A 67 8.56 -16.44 9.70
CA ILE A 67 8.48 -17.19 8.43
C ILE A 67 7.25 -16.78 7.62
N ALA A 68 6.14 -16.42 8.27
CA ALA A 68 4.91 -16.04 7.58
C ALA A 68 5.07 -14.74 6.77
N TYR A 69 5.77 -13.73 7.29
CA TYR A 69 6.02 -12.48 6.55
C TYR A 69 7.01 -12.68 5.39
N ALA A 70 8.07 -13.47 5.61
CA ALA A 70 9.02 -13.80 4.56
C ALA A 70 8.40 -14.67 3.44
N SER A 71 7.35 -15.44 3.74
CA SER A 71 6.70 -16.30 2.74
C SER A 71 5.82 -15.54 1.73
N SER A 72 5.37 -14.33 2.05
CA SER A 72 4.54 -13.52 1.17
C SER A 72 5.32 -12.43 0.44
N LEU A 73 6.48 -12.01 0.92
CA LEU A 73 7.32 -11.01 0.25
C LEU A 73 7.95 -11.61 -1.01
N LEU A 74 7.67 -11.03 -2.18
CA LEU A 74 8.29 -11.44 -3.44
C LEU A 74 9.66 -10.80 -3.63
N TYR A 75 9.73 -9.49 -3.45
CA TYR A 75 10.99 -8.75 -3.52
C TYR A 75 10.91 -7.41 -2.82
N THR A 76 12.09 -6.87 -2.54
CA THR A 76 12.30 -5.49 -2.13
C THR A 76 13.31 -4.85 -3.09
N MET A 77 12.97 -3.68 -3.61
CA MET A 77 13.90 -2.76 -4.27
C MET A 77 14.17 -1.60 -3.33
N GLN A 78 15.41 -1.13 -3.28
CA GLN A 78 15.79 -0.04 -2.39
C GLN A 78 16.78 0.89 -3.07
N SER A 79 16.54 2.19 -2.94
CA SER A 79 17.51 3.28 -3.10
C SER A 79 17.78 3.93 -1.74
N ASP A 80 18.60 4.98 -1.68
CA ASP A 80 18.92 5.68 -0.44
C ASP A 80 17.67 6.22 0.31
N LYS A 81 16.61 6.57 -0.44
CA LYS A 81 15.40 7.19 0.11
C LYS A 81 14.10 6.46 -0.21
N VAL A 82 14.11 5.51 -1.15
CA VAL A 82 12.89 4.81 -1.58
C VAL A 82 13.04 3.33 -1.37
N ARG A 83 12.06 2.73 -0.70
CA ARG A 83 11.92 1.28 -0.61
C ARG A 83 10.62 0.87 -1.28
N VAL A 84 10.69 -0.07 -2.22
CA VAL A 84 9.52 -0.64 -2.89
C VAL A 84 9.44 -2.10 -2.55
N GLU A 85 8.30 -2.53 -2.01
CA GLU A 85 8.02 -3.92 -1.68
C GLU A 85 6.84 -4.43 -2.49
N LEU A 86 6.98 -5.64 -3.02
CA LEU A 86 5.86 -6.39 -3.60
C LEU A 86 5.58 -7.62 -2.75
N THR A 87 4.36 -7.72 -2.25
CA THR A 87 3.93 -8.80 -1.35
C THR A 87 2.69 -9.49 -1.91
N GLN A 88 2.68 -10.82 -1.85
CA GLN A 88 1.52 -11.65 -2.17
C GLN A 88 0.49 -11.63 -1.05
N GLN A 89 -0.79 -11.60 -1.42
CA GLN A 89 -1.89 -11.73 -0.47
C GLN A 89 -3.06 -12.49 -1.10
N ALA A 90 -3.53 -13.56 -0.44
CA ALA A 90 -4.71 -14.34 -0.88
C ALA A 90 -5.91 -13.47 -1.26
N ALA A 91 -6.16 -12.44 -0.45
CA ALA A 91 -7.28 -11.54 -0.62
C ALA A 91 -7.25 -10.79 -1.96
N ALA A 92 -6.06 -10.53 -2.51
CA ALA A 92 -5.83 -9.85 -3.79
C ALA A 92 -6.16 -10.73 -5.01
N THR A 93 -6.28 -12.05 -4.82
CA THR A 93 -6.86 -12.95 -5.82
C THR A 93 -8.38 -12.88 -5.74
N LEU A 94 -8.99 -12.14 -6.67
CA LEU A 94 -10.44 -11.97 -6.71
C LEU A 94 -11.13 -13.15 -7.40
N PRO A 95 -12.34 -13.54 -6.96
CA PRO A 95 -13.22 -14.40 -7.74
C PRO A 95 -13.46 -13.82 -9.13
N ALA A 96 -13.55 -14.69 -10.15
CA ALA A 96 -13.66 -14.28 -11.55
C ALA A 96 -14.84 -13.32 -11.81
N ASN A 97 -15.99 -13.54 -11.17
CA ASN A 97 -17.16 -12.67 -11.30
C ASN A 97 -16.89 -11.26 -10.74
N LEU A 98 -16.24 -11.15 -9.57
CA LEU A 98 -15.91 -9.86 -8.98
C LEU A 98 -14.83 -9.14 -9.77
N SER A 99 -13.83 -9.87 -10.27
CA SER A 99 -12.80 -9.30 -11.15
C SER A 99 -13.44 -8.73 -12.42
N ALA A 100 -14.35 -9.48 -13.06
CA ALA A 100 -15.06 -9.03 -14.25
C ALA A 100 -15.95 -7.81 -13.97
N GLU A 101 -16.67 -7.79 -12.84
CA GLU A 101 -17.49 -6.65 -12.42
C GLU A 101 -16.64 -5.38 -12.21
N LEU A 102 -15.49 -5.50 -11.54
CA LEU A 102 -14.57 -4.38 -11.33
C LEU A 102 -13.96 -3.88 -12.64
N THR A 103 -13.45 -4.78 -13.48
CA THR A 103 -12.89 -4.42 -14.80
C THR A 103 -13.92 -3.73 -15.68
N GLN A 104 -15.16 -4.24 -15.71
CA GLN A 104 -16.25 -3.63 -16.46
C GLN A 104 -16.63 -2.26 -15.90
N SER A 105 -16.73 -2.13 -14.57
CA SER A 105 -16.99 -0.85 -13.91
C SER A 105 -15.90 0.18 -14.22
N VAL A 106 -14.63 -0.24 -14.21
CA VAL A 106 -13.50 0.63 -14.58
C VAL A 106 -13.65 1.14 -16.00
N ARG A 107 -13.96 0.23 -16.94
CA ARG A 107 -14.18 0.58 -18.35
C ARG A 107 -15.34 1.55 -18.53
N ASP A 108 -16.48 1.29 -17.89
CA ASP A 108 -17.70 2.10 -18.01
C ASP A 108 -17.54 3.49 -17.39
N ILE A 109 -16.86 3.59 -16.25
CA ILE A 109 -16.55 4.87 -15.61
C ILE A 109 -15.59 5.67 -16.50
N ARG A 110 -14.51 5.04 -16.97
CA ARG A 110 -13.55 5.68 -17.86
C ARG A 110 -14.19 6.17 -19.16
N GLY A 111 -15.15 5.42 -19.71
CA GLY A 111 -15.92 5.82 -20.90
C GLY A 111 -16.87 7.01 -20.70
N GLN A 112 -17.19 7.37 -19.45
CA GLN A 112 -18.01 8.53 -19.09
C GLN A 112 -17.18 9.79 -18.78
N LEU A 113 -15.87 9.64 -18.66
CA LEU A 113 -14.95 10.74 -18.39
C LEU A 113 -14.49 11.38 -19.72
N ALA A 114 -14.42 12.70 -19.75
CA ALA A 114 -13.76 13.40 -20.84
C ALA A 114 -12.23 13.21 -20.77
N SER A 115 -11.55 13.47 -21.87
CA SER A 115 -10.09 13.43 -21.93
C SER A 115 -9.46 14.35 -20.86
N GLY A 116 -8.59 13.78 -20.03
CA GLY A 116 -7.93 14.45 -18.91
C GLY A 116 -8.75 14.48 -17.62
N GLU A 117 -9.95 13.90 -17.58
CA GLU A 117 -10.75 13.82 -16.36
C GLU A 117 -10.46 12.54 -15.56
N SER A 118 -10.72 12.61 -14.26
CA SER A 118 -10.58 11.51 -13.32
C SER A 118 -11.84 11.32 -12.48
N ALA A 119 -11.99 10.14 -11.89
CA ALA A 119 -13.01 9.78 -10.92
C ALA A 119 -12.40 9.02 -9.74
N TYR A 120 -12.97 9.24 -8.56
CA TYR A 120 -12.72 8.40 -7.40
C TYR A 120 -13.80 7.32 -7.32
N VAL A 121 -13.37 6.07 -7.23
CA VAL A 121 -14.24 4.90 -7.25
C VAL A 121 -14.05 4.11 -5.97
N TYR A 122 -15.15 3.85 -5.29
CA TYR A 122 -15.19 3.02 -4.09
C TYR A 122 -15.78 1.65 -4.42
N SER A 123 -15.19 0.59 -3.87
CA SER A 123 -15.71 -0.78 -3.90
C SER A 123 -15.85 -1.36 -2.50
N ALA A 124 -17.08 -1.70 -2.13
CA ALA A 124 -17.39 -2.36 -0.85
C ALA A 124 -16.77 -3.77 -0.77
N GLU A 125 -16.65 -4.47 -1.91
CA GLU A 125 -16.06 -5.81 -1.96
C GLU A 125 -14.55 -5.79 -1.73
N LEU A 126 -13.85 -4.77 -2.26
CA LEU A 126 -12.44 -4.56 -1.95
C LEU A 126 -12.25 -4.22 -0.46
N GLU A 127 -13.12 -3.37 0.11
CA GLU A 127 -13.07 -3.05 1.54
C GLU A 127 -13.25 -4.29 2.42
N LYS A 128 -14.25 -5.14 2.13
CA LYS A 128 -14.49 -6.41 2.86
C LYS A 128 -13.27 -7.33 2.84
N ARG A 129 -12.49 -7.28 1.77
CA ARG A 129 -11.26 -8.06 1.57
C ARG A 129 -10.01 -7.40 2.14
N LYS A 130 -10.13 -6.21 2.75
CA LYS A 130 -9.01 -5.39 3.23
C LYS A 130 -8.01 -5.03 2.13
N LEU A 131 -8.51 -4.86 0.91
CA LEU A 131 -7.77 -4.30 -0.21
C LEU A 131 -8.05 -2.79 -0.29
N PRO A 132 -7.25 -2.02 -1.05
CA PRO A 132 -7.53 -0.61 -1.31
C PRO A 132 -8.95 -0.44 -1.87
N ALA A 133 -9.85 0.07 -1.03
CA ALA A 133 -11.26 0.19 -1.34
C ALA A 133 -11.57 1.37 -2.27
N LEU A 134 -10.62 2.30 -2.39
CA LEU A 134 -10.73 3.52 -3.17
C LEU A 134 -9.65 3.53 -4.26
N LEU A 135 -10.06 3.76 -5.51
CA LEU A 135 -9.21 3.80 -6.70
C LEU A 135 -9.42 5.11 -7.45
N LYS A 136 -8.35 5.66 -8.03
CA LYS A 136 -8.46 6.76 -9.00
C LYS A 136 -8.52 6.14 -10.40
N ILE A 137 -9.58 6.45 -11.13
CA ILE A 137 -9.73 6.08 -12.54
C ILE A 137 -9.61 7.35 -13.36
N THR A 138 -8.73 7.32 -14.34
CA THR A 138 -8.45 8.46 -15.21
C THR A 138 -8.75 8.08 -16.65
N ALA A 139 -9.29 9.02 -17.43
CA ALA A 139 -9.29 8.98 -18.88
C ALA A 139 -8.15 9.87 -19.36
N PRO A 140 -6.91 9.37 -19.48
CA PRO A 140 -5.75 10.25 -19.63
C PRO A 140 -5.78 10.98 -20.96
N ALA A 141 -5.30 12.22 -20.96
CA ALA A 141 -5.06 12.93 -22.21
C ALA A 141 -3.95 12.24 -23.00
N ALA A 142 -4.23 11.93 -24.27
CA ALA A 142 -3.30 11.23 -25.15
C ALA A 142 -2.46 12.21 -25.95
N TYR A 143 -1.13 12.10 -25.82
CA TYR A 143 -0.15 12.81 -26.61
C TYR A 143 0.35 11.90 -27.74
N THR A 144 -0.02 12.20 -28.97
CA THR A 144 0.48 11.47 -30.16
C THR A 144 1.83 11.99 -30.66
N ASN A 145 2.27 13.15 -30.15
CA ASN A 145 3.59 13.71 -30.39
C ASN A 145 4.45 13.54 -29.13
N LEU A 146 5.52 12.76 -29.23
CA LEU A 146 6.43 12.46 -28.12
C LEU A 146 7.16 13.70 -27.61
N ASP A 147 7.55 14.63 -28.49
CA ASP A 147 8.26 15.86 -28.10
C ASP A 147 7.35 16.83 -27.34
N ALA A 148 6.06 16.87 -27.72
CA ALA A 148 5.06 17.63 -26.98
C ALA A 148 4.88 17.06 -25.56
N TRP A 149 4.81 15.74 -25.41
CA TRP A 149 4.75 15.08 -24.11
C TRP A 149 6.01 15.35 -23.27
N LYS A 150 7.20 15.21 -23.86
CA LYS A 150 8.48 15.52 -23.19
C LYS A 150 8.55 16.98 -22.73
N THR A 151 7.98 17.91 -23.48
CA THR A 151 7.92 19.33 -23.12
C THR A 151 7.00 19.56 -21.92
N GLU A 152 5.87 18.84 -21.88
CA GLU A 152 4.92 18.93 -20.78
C GLU A 152 5.48 18.33 -19.49
N THR A 153 6.05 17.13 -19.54
CA THR A 153 6.59 16.47 -18.34
C THR A 153 7.75 17.24 -17.72
N LYS A 154 8.60 17.90 -18.53
CA LYS A 154 9.71 18.73 -18.05
C LYS A 154 9.30 19.90 -17.16
N LYS A 155 8.03 20.31 -17.18
CA LYS A 155 7.53 21.38 -16.30
C LYS A 155 7.50 20.96 -14.83
N HIS A 156 7.43 19.66 -14.58
CA HIS A 156 7.16 19.12 -13.24
C HIS A 156 8.05 17.93 -12.85
N PHE A 157 8.71 17.29 -13.81
CA PHE A 157 9.53 16.10 -13.60
C PHE A 157 10.92 16.26 -14.20
N VAL A 158 11.85 15.42 -13.71
CA VAL A 158 13.14 15.20 -14.36
C VAL A 158 12.94 14.61 -15.78
N PRO A 159 13.84 14.86 -16.73
CA PRO A 159 13.72 14.32 -18.08
C PRO A 159 13.65 12.79 -18.08
N PHE A 160 12.57 12.24 -18.63
CA PHE A 160 12.37 10.79 -18.74
C PHE A 160 13.12 10.20 -19.93
N LYS A 161 13.80 9.08 -19.66
CA LYS A 161 14.40 8.23 -20.69
C LYS A 161 13.34 7.60 -21.57
N THR A 162 13.60 7.52 -22.87
CA THR A 162 12.70 6.90 -23.85
C THR A 162 13.34 5.71 -24.55
N PRO A 163 12.60 4.62 -24.85
CA PRO A 163 13.14 3.47 -25.54
C PRO A 163 13.69 3.86 -26.92
N THR A 164 14.93 3.49 -27.18
CA THR A 164 15.58 3.67 -28.49
C THR A 164 15.39 2.47 -29.41
N ALA A 165 14.96 1.33 -28.86
CA ALA A 165 14.67 0.11 -29.60
C ALA A 165 13.36 -0.52 -29.09
N LEU A 166 12.55 -1.02 -30.02
CA LEU A 166 11.30 -1.72 -29.72
C LEU A 166 11.36 -3.17 -30.20
N PRO A 167 10.59 -4.08 -29.60
CA PRO A 167 10.35 -5.41 -30.14
C PRO A 167 9.74 -5.33 -31.54
N ALA A 168 9.91 -6.40 -32.32
CA ALA A 168 9.43 -6.42 -33.69
C ALA A 168 7.92 -6.14 -33.77
N GLY A 169 7.53 -5.25 -34.68
CA GLY A 169 6.12 -4.89 -34.90
C GLY A 169 5.54 -3.88 -33.91
N PHE A 170 6.22 -3.57 -32.80
CA PHE A 170 5.76 -2.53 -31.87
C PHE A 170 6.13 -1.13 -32.37
N ALA A 171 5.19 -0.19 -32.21
CA ALA A 171 5.39 1.21 -32.51
C ALA A 171 4.81 2.08 -31.38
N PHE A 172 5.33 3.30 -31.25
CA PHE A 172 4.76 4.30 -30.34
C PHE A 172 3.34 4.66 -30.78
N VAL A 173 2.40 4.62 -29.84
CA VAL A 173 0.99 4.94 -30.09
C VAL A 173 0.64 6.29 -29.47
N ARG A 174 0.94 6.44 -28.18
CA ARG A 174 0.62 7.65 -27.41
C ARG A 174 1.45 7.72 -26.14
N ALA A 175 1.54 8.90 -25.59
CA ALA A 175 2.03 9.16 -24.25
C ALA A 175 0.94 9.78 -23.38
N GLU A 176 1.04 9.60 -22.07
CA GLU A 176 0.04 10.01 -21.09
C GLU A 176 0.76 10.62 -19.88
N LEU A 177 0.15 11.59 -19.20
CA LEU A 177 0.71 12.18 -17.97
C LEU A 177 0.30 11.41 -16.70
N GLU A 178 -0.75 10.60 -16.80
CA GLU A 178 -1.32 9.84 -15.70
C GLU A 178 -1.58 8.39 -16.16
N ALA A 179 -1.55 7.44 -15.22
CA ALA A 179 -1.99 6.08 -15.48
C ALA A 179 -3.52 5.99 -15.54
N PRO A 180 -4.12 5.10 -16.36
CA PRO A 180 -5.57 4.92 -16.42
C PRO A 180 -6.20 4.50 -15.08
N VAL A 181 -5.43 3.79 -14.25
CA VAL A 181 -5.79 3.46 -12.89
C VAL A 181 -4.58 3.70 -12.00
N SER A 182 -4.76 4.44 -10.91
CA SER A 182 -3.69 4.73 -9.95
C SER A 182 -4.19 4.65 -8.51
N GLY A 183 -3.22 4.53 -7.60
CA GLY A 183 -3.47 4.67 -6.18
C GLY A 183 -3.85 6.11 -5.81
N ILE A 184 -4.22 6.29 -4.55
CA ILE A 184 -4.66 7.57 -4.01
C ILE A 184 -3.78 7.90 -2.81
N ASP A 185 -3.39 9.17 -2.68
CA ASP A 185 -2.66 9.64 -1.50
C ASP A 185 -3.53 9.58 -0.23
N ALA A 186 -2.89 9.64 0.94
CA ALA A 186 -3.59 9.50 2.21
C ALA A 186 -4.66 10.58 2.46
N ALA A 187 -4.40 11.83 2.06
CA ALA A 187 -5.32 12.94 2.29
C ALA A 187 -6.60 12.79 1.45
N THR A 188 -6.42 12.46 0.17
CA THR A 188 -7.51 12.17 -0.75
C THR A 188 -8.29 10.93 -0.32
N TYR A 189 -7.61 9.89 0.20
CA TYR A 189 -8.27 8.71 0.73
C TYR A 189 -9.20 9.06 1.91
N GLU A 190 -8.70 9.79 2.91
CA GLU A 190 -9.49 10.22 4.07
C GLU A 190 -10.71 11.07 3.66
N GLN A 191 -10.52 11.96 2.68
CA GLN A 191 -11.60 12.82 2.18
C GLN A 191 -12.72 12.03 1.49
N PHE A 192 -12.38 11.11 0.60
CA PHE A 192 -13.36 10.50 -0.30
C PHE A 192 -13.86 9.14 0.15
N HIS A 193 -13.09 8.40 0.95
CA HIS A 193 -13.47 7.05 1.39
C HIS A 193 -14.79 7.07 2.18
N SER A 194 -14.88 7.90 3.23
CA SER A 194 -16.09 7.99 4.08
C SER A 194 -17.31 8.48 3.31
N LEU A 195 -17.10 9.46 2.42
CA LEU A 195 -18.15 10.03 1.57
C LEU A 195 -18.75 8.97 0.64
N LEU A 196 -17.89 8.28 -0.12
CA LEU A 196 -18.34 7.30 -1.10
C LEU A 196 -18.86 6.02 -0.44
N ARG A 197 -18.30 5.60 0.70
CA ARG A 197 -18.84 4.51 1.50
C ARG A 197 -20.27 4.79 1.96
N LYS A 198 -20.57 6.00 2.44
CA LYS A 198 -21.95 6.40 2.81
C LYS A 198 -22.87 6.40 1.60
N LYS A 199 -22.40 6.91 0.44
CA LYS A 199 -23.15 6.88 -0.81
C LYS A 199 -23.50 5.46 -1.25
N ALA A 200 -22.55 4.53 -1.16
CA ALA A 200 -22.74 3.11 -1.44
C ALA A 200 -23.81 2.49 -0.54
N GLY A 201 -23.74 2.75 0.77
CA GLY A 201 -24.72 2.25 1.74
C GLY A 201 -26.13 2.80 1.50
N ALA A 202 -26.26 4.09 1.19
CA ALA A 202 -27.56 4.73 0.94
C ALA A 202 -28.20 4.25 -0.37
N ALA A 203 -27.40 3.99 -1.41
CA ALA A 203 -27.88 3.51 -2.71
C ALA A 203 -28.00 1.98 -2.80
N ASN A 204 -27.57 1.23 -1.77
CA ASN A 204 -27.42 -0.22 -1.79
C ASN A 204 -26.61 -0.71 -3.00
N GLN A 205 -25.51 -0.02 -3.30
CA GLN A 205 -24.60 -0.32 -4.41
C GLN A 205 -23.25 -0.83 -3.89
N THR A 206 -22.66 -1.80 -4.59
CA THR A 206 -21.34 -2.38 -4.26
C THR A 206 -20.18 -1.51 -4.75
N ILE A 207 -20.38 -0.83 -5.88
CA ILE A 207 -19.43 0.08 -6.49
C ILE A 207 -20.12 1.42 -6.70
N VAL A 208 -19.51 2.51 -6.21
CA VAL A 208 -19.97 3.87 -6.46
C VAL A 208 -18.79 4.75 -6.80
N TRP A 209 -19.04 5.80 -7.56
CA TRP A 209 -18.00 6.73 -7.94
C TRP A 209 -18.51 8.17 -7.95
N GLN A 210 -17.56 9.08 -8.03
CA GLN A 210 -17.80 10.48 -8.38
C GLN A 210 -16.60 11.05 -9.14
N LYS A 211 -16.85 12.04 -9.98
CA LYS A 211 -15.79 12.77 -10.66
C LYS A 211 -14.85 13.39 -9.63
N ALA A 212 -13.54 13.24 -9.84
CA ALA A 212 -12.54 13.89 -9.01
C ALA A 212 -12.65 15.41 -9.25
N PRO A 213 -12.39 16.25 -8.24
CA PRO A 213 -12.23 17.68 -8.46
C PRO A 213 -11.18 17.90 -9.55
N SER A 214 -11.41 18.85 -10.45
CA SER A 214 -10.37 19.26 -11.40
C SER A 214 -9.13 19.61 -10.60
N ALA A 215 -8.06 18.85 -10.80
CA ALA A 215 -6.84 19.07 -10.05
C ALA A 215 -6.35 20.50 -10.31
N ASP A 216 -6.06 21.24 -9.24
CA ASP A 216 -5.07 22.30 -9.35
C ASP A 216 -3.79 21.64 -9.88
N LYS A 217 -3.10 22.31 -10.81
CA LYS A 217 -1.98 21.80 -11.63
C LYS A 217 -0.73 21.32 -10.85
N ALA A 218 -0.85 21.06 -9.56
CA ALA A 218 0.21 20.48 -8.76
C ALA A 218 0.35 19.00 -9.12
N VAL A 219 1.57 18.61 -9.51
CA VAL A 219 1.91 17.23 -9.77
C VAL A 219 1.90 16.43 -8.47
N SER A 220 1.20 15.31 -8.51
CA SER A 220 1.16 14.34 -7.41
C SER A 220 2.28 13.31 -7.57
N PRO A 221 2.93 12.85 -6.48
CA PRO A 221 3.82 11.68 -6.51
C PRO A 221 3.11 10.39 -7.00
N MET A 222 1.78 10.40 -7.05
CA MET A 222 0.95 9.33 -7.59
C MET A 222 0.71 9.45 -9.10
N ASP A 223 1.11 10.56 -9.72
CA ASP A 223 1.05 10.72 -11.17
C ASP A 223 2.14 9.86 -11.80
N MET A 224 1.72 9.02 -12.75
CA MET A 224 2.59 8.07 -13.43
C MET A 224 2.57 8.34 -14.94
N PRO A 225 3.34 9.35 -15.39
CA PRO A 225 3.54 9.59 -16.81
C PRO A 225 4.02 8.32 -17.49
N GLY A 226 3.64 8.13 -18.75
CA GLY A 226 4.05 6.95 -19.48
C GLY A 226 3.89 7.02 -20.98
N LEU A 227 4.45 6.00 -21.60
CA LEU A 227 4.50 5.78 -23.03
C LEU A 227 3.83 4.45 -23.34
N VAL A 228 2.96 4.45 -24.34
CA VAL A 228 2.22 3.27 -24.79
C VAL A 228 2.70 2.87 -26.17
N TYR A 229 3.09 1.61 -26.30
CA TYR A 229 3.52 0.98 -27.53
C TYR A 229 2.55 -0.16 -27.87
N ALA A 230 2.22 -0.33 -29.14
CA ALA A 230 1.40 -1.45 -29.58
C ALA A 230 1.89 -2.02 -30.91
N ASN A 231 1.53 -3.27 -31.16
CA ASN A 231 1.78 -3.94 -32.44
C ASN A 231 0.49 -4.14 -33.25
N GLY A 232 0.63 -4.69 -34.47
CA GLY A 232 -0.50 -4.96 -35.37
C GLY A 232 -1.47 -6.04 -34.88
N ASP A 233 -1.07 -6.85 -33.89
CA ASP A 233 -1.88 -7.93 -33.32
C ASP A 233 -2.73 -7.46 -32.12
N GLY A 234 -2.66 -6.16 -31.78
CA GLY A 234 -3.37 -5.57 -30.66
C GLY A 234 -2.69 -5.77 -29.30
N GLU A 235 -1.44 -6.25 -29.29
CA GLU A 235 -0.65 -6.38 -28.07
C GLU A 235 -0.07 -5.02 -27.67
N GLN A 236 -0.05 -4.73 -26.37
CA GLN A 236 0.36 -3.43 -25.83
C GLN A 236 1.47 -3.59 -24.80
N ILE A 237 2.47 -2.72 -24.83
CA ILE A 237 3.48 -2.55 -23.79
C ILE A 237 3.46 -1.09 -23.32
N GLU A 238 3.45 -0.88 -22.02
CA GLU A 238 3.50 0.45 -21.40
C GLU A 238 4.80 0.63 -20.63
N VAL A 239 5.42 1.80 -20.79
CA VAL A 239 6.52 2.26 -19.94
C VAL A 239 5.98 3.38 -19.05
N ARG A 240 6.06 3.21 -17.73
CA ARG A 240 5.56 4.16 -16.73
C ARG A 240 6.70 4.60 -15.82
N TYR A 241 6.63 5.84 -15.38
CA TYR A 241 7.60 6.47 -14.50
C TYR A 241 6.88 6.98 -13.25
N GLN A 242 7.30 6.53 -12.07
CA GLN A 242 6.88 7.13 -10.81
C GLN A 242 8.09 7.83 -10.18
N VAL A 243 7.96 9.12 -9.92
CA VAL A 243 9.06 9.98 -9.45
C VAL A 243 8.90 10.27 -7.97
N PHE A 244 9.95 10.01 -7.22
CA PHE A 244 10.09 10.36 -5.80
C PHE A 244 11.13 11.48 -5.70
N SER A 245 10.70 12.65 -5.23
CA SER A 245 11.58 13.82 -5.16
C SER A 245 12.69 13.61 -4.14
N GLY A 246 13.86 14.16 -4.43
CA GLY A 246 15.01 14.12 -3.51
C GLY A 246 14.77 14.87 -2.21
N ASP A 247 13.84 15.82 -2.18
CA ASP A 247 13.54 16.62 -0.98
C ASP A 247 12.57 15.94 -0.02
N ASP A 248 11.95 14.83 -0.45
CA ASP A 248 10.99 14.11 0.35
C ASP A 248 11.66 13.28 1.46
N ALA A 249 10.89 13.00 2.51
CA ALA A 249 11.27 12.04 3.53
C ALA A 249 11.44 10.64 2.89
N ALA A 250 12.13 9.74 3.60
CA ALA A 250 12.23 8.35 3.16
C ALA A 250 10.82 7.78 2.89
N THR A 251 10.64 7.22 1.70
CA THR A 251 9.34 6.79 1.18
C THR A 251 9.31 5.27 1.04
N ASP A 252 8.37 4.64 1.73
CA ASP A 252 8.11 3.21 1.62
C ASP A 252 6.84 2.99 0.75
N VAL A 253 6.99 2.24 -0.33
CA VAL A 253 5.92 1.86 -1.24
C VAL A 253 5.63 0.38 -1.09
N HIS A 254 4.48 0.05 -0.52
CA HIS A 254 4.04 -1.33 -0.38
C HIS A 254 2.97 -1.65 -1.42
N THR A 255 3.27 -2.60 -2.30
CA THR A 255 2.36 -3.07 -3.34
C THR A 255 1.90 -4.49 -3.03
N LEU A 256 0.60 -4.74 -3.23
CA LEU A 256 -0.02 -6.04 -3.02
C LEU A 256 -0.32 -6.71 -4.36
N THR A 257 -0.12 -8.03 -4.43
CA THR A 257 -0.43 -8.83 -5.61
C THR A 257 -1.07 -10.16 -5.21
N GLY A 258 -1.67 -10.86 -6.19
CA GLY A 258 -2.29 -12.17 -5.96
C GLY A 258 -1.27 -13.26 -5.66
N GLU A 259 -1.70 -14.36 -5.02
CA GLU A 259 -0.82 -15.48 -4.63
C GLU A 259 -0.23 -16.25 -5.81
N SER A 260 -0.83 -16.14 -7.00
CA SER A 260 -0.31 -16.78 -8.21
C SER A 260 0.82 -16.00 -8.89
N THR A 261 1.25 -14.87 -8.31
CA THR A 261 2.27 -14.02 -8.92
C THR A 261 3.66 -14.60 -8.74
N THR A 262 4.39 -14.84 -9.82
CA THR A 262 5.81 -15.19 -9.75
C THR A 262 6.67 -13.94 -9.90
N ALA A 263 7.88 -13.98 -9.33
CA ALA A 263 8.86 -12.92 -9.45
C ALA A 263 10.26 -13.50 -9.68
N ASP A 264 10.99 -12.93 -10.63
CA ASP A 264 12.35 -13.30 -10.97
C ASP A 264 13.25 -12.07 -10.95
N LYS A 265 14.43 -12.18 -10.33
CA LYS A 265 15.44 -11.11 -10.38
C LYS A 265 16.07 -11.08 -11.77
N VAL A 266 16.20 -9.89 -12.34
CA VAL A 266 16.76 -9.68 -13.68
C VAL A 266 17.71 -8.48 -13.68
N SER A 267 18.55 -8.38 -14.72
CA SER A 267 19.43 -7.23 -14.92
C SER A 267 18.85 -6.31 -16.00
N VAL A 268 18.68 -5.02 -15.67
CA VAL A 268 18.24 -3.96 -16.58
C VAL A 268 19.37 -2.94 -16.74
N SER A 269 20.06 -2.96 -17.88
CA SER A 269 21.22 -2.10 -18.18
C SER A 269 22.28 -2.12 -17.06
N GLY A 270 22.54 -3.31 -16.51
CA GLY A 270 23.48 -3.52 -15.40
C GLY A 270 22.93 -3.18 -14.00
N LYS A 271 21.67 -2.77 -13.88
CA LYS A 271 20.99 -2.53 -12.61
C LYS A 271 20.12 -3.73 -12.21
N ASP A 272 19.95 -3.92 -10.91
CA ASP A 272 19.02 -4.91 -10.38
C ASP A 272 17.57 -4.49 -10.66
N GLY A 273 16.79 -5.38 -11.26
CA GLY A 273 15.36 -5.24 -11.45
C GLY A 273 14.63 -6.54 -11.18
N TYR A 274 13.30 -6.50 -11.24
CA TYR A 274 12.44 -7.67 -11.03
C TYR A 274 11.42 -7.78 -12.13
N TYR A 275 11.35 -8.97 -12.74
CA TYR A 275 10.27 -9.37 -13.61
C TYR A 275 9.19 -10.07 -12.77
N THR A 276 7.92 -9.80 -13.07
CA THR A 276 6.77 -10.42 -12.42
C THR A 276 5.74 -10.86 -13.44
N LEU A 277 5.09 -11.98 -13.15
CA LEU A 277 3.97 -12.50 -13.91
C LEU A 277 2.81 -12.79 -12.96
N ASN A 278 1.73 -12.03 -13.08
CA ASN A 278 0.48 -12.27 -12.38
C ASN A 278 -0.59 -12.74 -13.38
N ARG A 279 -1.04 -13.99 -13.28
CA ARG A 279 -2.08 -14.57 -14.15
C ARG A 279 -3.52 -14.30 -13.68
N ASN A 280 -3.68 -13.65 -12.52
CA ASN A 280 -4.95 -13.29 -11.90
C ASN A 280 -4.93 -11.83 -11.42
N HIS A 281 -4.52 -10.92 -12.30
CA HIS A 281 -4.41 -9.50 -12.01
C HIS A 281 -5.79 -8.83 -12.02
N MET A 282 -6.22 -8.30 -10.87
CA MET A 282 -7.59 -7.89 -10.62
C MET A 282 -8.09 -6.69 -11.46
N LEU A 283 -7.18 -5.86 -11.98
CA LEU A 283 -7.50 -4.66 -12.77
C LEU A 283 -7.07 -4.77 -14.24
N SER A 284 -6.57 -5.93 -14.67
CA SER A 284 -6.18 -6.11 -16.08
C SER A 284 -7.37 -6.55 -16.92
N GLU A 285 -7.51 -6.00 -18.13
CA GLU A 285 -8.58 -6.40 -19.05
C GLU A 285 -8.44 -7.84 -19.54
N THR A 286 -7.23 -8.37 -19.58
CA THR A 286 -6.94 -9.78 -19.93
C THR A 286 -6.96 -10.71 -18.72
N GLY A 287 -7.09 -10.15 -17.51
CA GLY A 287 -6.88 -10.86 -16.24
C GLY A 287 -5.42 -11.20 -15.94
N ALA A 288 -4.48 -10.90 -16.84
CA ALA A 288 -3.05 -11.13 -16.63
C ALA A 288 -2.27 -9.81 -16.67
N MET A 289 -1.13 -9.77 -15.99
CA MET A 289 -0.19 -8.66 -16.04
C MET A 289 1.23 -9.21 -15.94
N GLN A 290 2.09 -8.80 -16.87
CA GLN A 290 3.52 -8.93 -16.77
C GLN A 290 4.12 -7.56 -16.48
N SER A 291 5.11 -7.49 -15.60
CA SER A 291 5.78 -6.24 -15.27
C SER A 291 7.26 -6.46 -15.02
N LEU A 292 8.08 -5.56 -15.56
CA LEU A 292 9.49 -5.40 -15.23
C LEU A 292 9.66 -4.07 -14.49
N ALA A 293 10.23 -4.09 -13.29
CA ALA A 293 10.42 -2.90 -12.47
C ALA A 293 11.86 -2.78 -11.96
N TRP A 294 12.37 -1.54 -11.90
CA TRP A 294 13.66 -1.21 -11.28
C TRP A 294 13.66 0.24 -10.81
N LEU A 295 14.59 0.54 -9.90
CA LEU A 295 14.84 1.90 -9.42
C LEU A 295 16.07 2.49 -10.11
N GLU A 296 16.01 3.78 -10.42
CA GLU A 296 17.18 4.55 -10.85
C GLU A 296 17.14 5.95 -10.25
N THR A 297 18.28 6.41 -9.75
CA THR A 297 18.45 7.75 -9.21
C THR A 297 18.96 8.69 -10.31
N GLN A 298 18.29 9.82 -10.49
CA GLN A 298 18.61 10.83 -11.49
C GLN A 298 18.31 12.22 -10.92
N ASP A 299 19.27 13.15 -11.03
CA ASP A 299 19.13 14.56 -10.63
C ASP A 299 18.55 14.74 -9.21
N GLY A 300 19.02 13.92 -8.26
CA GLY A 300 18.57 13.91 -6.86
C GLY A 300 17.23 13.20 -6.62
N SER A 301 16.47 12.86 -7.65
CA SER A 301 15.21 12.11 -7.55
C SER A 301 15.45 10.61 -7.72
N THR A 302 14.59 9.78 -7.13
CA THR A 302 14.51 8.35 -7.47
C THR A 302 13.32 8.12 -8.39
N ILE A 303 13.52 7.38 -9.47
CA ILE A 303 12.45 7.01 -10.41
C ILE A 303 12.25 5.50 -10.31
N LEU A 304 11.01 5.08 -10.04
CA LEU A 304 10.56 3.72 -10.25
C LEU A 304 10.09 3.60 -11.70
N TYR A 305 10.87 2.86 -12.49
CA TYR A 305 10.50 2.51 -13.85
C TYR A 305 9.70 1.23 -13.85
N GLN A 306 8.66 1.19 -14.68
CA GLN A 306 7.86 -0.01 -14.89
C GLN A 306 7.61 -0.21 -16.38
N VAL A 307 7.96 -1.37 -16.91
CA VAL A 307 7.59 -1.82 -18.26
C VAL A 307 6.56 -2.93 -18.10
N THR A 308 5.34 -2.70 -18.55
CA THR A 308 4.20 -3.58 -18.27
C THR A 308 3.45 -4.00 -19.52
N THR A 309 2.83 -5.17 -19.49
CA THR A 309 1.92 -5.61 -20.54
C THR A 309 0.83 -6.49 -19.95
N PRO A 310 -0.44 -6.31 -20.36
CA PRO A 310 -1.50 -7.23 -19.98
C PRO A 310 -1.47 -8.54 -20.81
N SER A 311 -0.66 -8.61 -21.88
CA SER A 311 -0.65 -9.76 -22.78
C SER A 311 0.27 -10.87 -22.29
N LEU A 312 -0.18 -12.12 -22.38
CA LEU A 312 0.68 -13.31 -22.17
C LEU A 312 1.46 -13.72 -23.43
N LYS A 313 1.22 -13.09 -24.57
CA LYS A 313 1.96 -13.37 -25.83
C LYS A 313 3.23 -12.55 -25.94
N VAL A 314 3.30 -11.41 -25.26
CA VAL A 314 4.52 -10.62 -25.14
C VAL A 314 5.47 -11.34 -24.19
N SER A 315 6.72 -11.55 -24.62
CA SER A 315 7.70 -12.28 -23.83
C SER A 315 8.41 -11.38 -22.80
N GLN A 316 9.03 -12.00 -21.79
CA GLN A 316 9.93 -11.30 -20.88
C GLN A 316 11.09 -10.61 -21.62
N ASP A 317 11.63 -11.23 -22.67
CA ASP A 317 12.70 -10.67 -23.49
C ASP A 317 12.27 -9.40 -24.23
N ASP A 318 11.01 -9.32 -24.65
CA ASP A 318 10.44 -8.11 -25.27
C ASP A 318 10.40 -6.95 -24.28
N LEU A 319 9.99 -7.22 -23.03
CA LEU A 319 10.00 -6.21 -21.96
C LEU A 319 11.43 -5.77 -21.63
N LEU A 320 12.36 -6.73 -21.51
CA LEU A 320 13.78 -6.45 -21.26
C LEU A 320 14.41 -5.65 -22.39
N ARG A 321 14.06 -5.92 -23.65
CA ARG A 321 14.54 -5.15 -24.81
C ARG A 321 14.18 -3.68 -24.70
N ILE A 322 12.93 -3.37 -24.34
CA ILE A 322 12.47 -2.00 -24.15
C ILE A 322 13.23 -1.36 -22.99
N ALA A 323 13.25 -2.02 -21.83
CA ALA A 323 13.91 -1.54 -20.63
C ALA A 323 15.41 -1.23 -20.84
N ASN A 324 16.13 -2.15 -21.49
CA ASN A 324 17.56 -1.99 -21.76
C ASN A 324 17.87 -0.91 -22.81
N SER A 325 16.87 -0.48 -23.58
CA SER A 325 17.04 0.54 -24.62
C SER A 325 16.67 1.96 -24.16
N LEU A 326 16.25 2.14 -22.90
CA LEU A 326 15.89 3.44 -22.35
C LEU A 326 17.12 4.34 -22.25
N GLN A 327 17.06 5.48 -22.95
CA GLN A 327 18.09 6.54 -22.95
C GLN A 327 17.47 7.92 -22.79
#